data_AF-A0A947G7T8-F1
#
_entry.id   AF-A0A947G7T8-F1
#
_cell.length_a   1.000
_cell.length_b   1.000
_cell.length_c   1.000
_cell.angle_alpha   90.00
_cell.angle_beta   90.00
_cell.angle_gamma   90.00
#
_symmetry.space_group_name_H-M   'P 1'
#
loop_
_entity.id
_entity.type
_entity.pdbx_description
1 polymer ?
#
loop_
_entity_poly.entity_id
_entity_poly.type
_entity_poly.pdbx_seq_one_letter_code
_entity_poly.pdbx_strand_id
1 'polypeptide(L)'
;STTLTVVDGFPRAISALVARFGGAEDPEREDDVIDRRSYWIAALVLALGTIVIVTVIRKQLLLLVDIATVLSFMTAPLLAWLNHRAVFTAASPPGPKMRVFSLVAIAGLAAFALYYAYLRILS
;
A
#
# COMPACT_ATOMS: atom_id res chain seq x y z
N SER A 1 4.90 -9.85 -5.49
CA SER A 1 6.34 -9.66 -5.27
C SER A 1 6.68 -9.13 -3.89
N THR A 2 6.17 -7.97 -3.47
CA THR A 2 6.65 -7.25 -2.26
C THR A 2 6.58 -8.04 -0.94
N THR A 3 5.44 -8.67 -0.62
CA THR A 3 5.31 -9.43 0.64
C THR A 3 6.18 -10.68 0.67
N LEU A 4 6.28 -11.38 -0.46
CA LEU A 4 7.01 -12.64 -0.56
C LEU A 4 8.53 -12.42 -0.49
N THR A 5 9.02 -11.32 -1.09
CA THR A 5 10.42 -10.89 -0.94
C THR A 5 10.75 -10.42 0.48
N VAL A 6 9.79 -9.83 1.19
CA VAL A 6 9.98 -9.40 2.60
C VAL A 6 10.05 -10.62 3.52
N VAL A 7 9.12 -11.57 3.35
CA VAL A 7 9.07 -12.78 4.17
C VAL A 7 10.33 -13.64 3.99
N ASP A 8 10.93 -13.68 2.80
CA ASP A 8 12.19 -14.39 2.58
C ASP A 8 13.44 -13.57 2.95
N GLY A 9 13.45 -12.28 2.61
CA GLY A 9 14.61 -11.41 2.75
C GLY A 9 14.93 -11.01 4.20
N PHE A 10 13.93 -10.76 5.04
CA PHE A 10 14.16 -10.32 6.42
C PHE A 10 14.77 -11.41 7.33
N PRO A 11 14.27 -12.66 7.33
CA PRO A 11 14.92 -13.73 8.09
C PRO A 11 16.38 -13.95 7.65
N ARG A 12 16.64 -13.86 6.34
CA ARG A 12 17.99 -13.96 5.77
C ARG A 12 18.92 -12.83 6.24
N ALA A 13 18.43 -11.58 6.23
CA ALA A 13 19.18 -10.43 6.74
C ALA A 13 19.48 -10.56 8.25
N ILE A 14 18.51 -11.02 9.04
CA ILE A 14 18.70 -11.25 10.48
C ILE A 14 19.69 -12.39 10.73
N SER A 15 19.60 -13.49 9.99
CA SER A 15 20.58 -14.59 10.13
C SER A 15 22.00 -14.16 9.80
N ALA A 16 22.17 -13.32 8.76
CA ALA A 16 23.47 -12.74 8.43
C ALA A 16 23.96 -11.80 9.55
N LEU A 17 23.10 -10.94 10.08
CA LEU A 17 23.44 -10.07 11.21
C LEU A 17 23.89 -10.88 12.43
N VAL A 18 23.15 -11.93 12.80
CA VAL A 18 23.47 -12.79 13.95
C VAL A 18 24.79 -13.53 13.74
N ALA A 19 25.07 -14.03 12.53
CA ALA A 19 26.33 -14.67 12.20
C ALA A 19 27.54 -13.73 12.37
N ARG A 20 27.35 -12.43 12.09
CA ARG A 20 28.41 -11.40 12.18
C ARG A 20 28.55 -10.74 13.55
N PHE A 21 27.51 -10.79 14.39
CA PHE A 21 27.51 -10.08 15.66
C PHE A 21 28.47 -10.67 16.72
N GLY A 22 28.94 -11.91 16.53
CA GLY A 22 29.66 -12.68 17.56
C GLY A 22 31.15 -12.95 17.32
N GLY A 23 31.79 -12.42 16.27
CA GLY A 23 33.20 -12.72 15.96
C GLY A 23 33.91 -11.57 15.23
N ALA A 24 35.25 -11.52 15.36
CA ALA A 24 36.09 -10.63 14.55
C ALA A 24 35.94 -10.97 13.06
N GLU A 25 35.92 -9.96 12.20
CA GLU A 25 35.89 -10.14 10.74
C GLU A 25 37.13 -10.91 10.30
N ASP A 26 36.93 -12.18 9.96
CA ASP A 26 37.98 -13.07 9.50
C ASP A 26 37.82 -13.23 7.99
N PRO A 27 38.75 -12.72 7.16
CA PRO A 27 38.62 -12.75 5.70
C PRO A 27 38.65 -14.16 5.10
N GLU A 28 38.97 -15.20 5.88
CA GLU A 28 38.99 -16.61 5.45
C GLU A 28 37.78 -17.43 5.93
N ARG A 29 36.85 -16.85 6.71
CA ARG A 29 35.60 -17.55 7.07
C ARG A 29 34.72 -17.71 5.84
N GLU A 30 34.35 -18.96 5.51
CA GLU A 30 33.23 -19.25 4.60
C GLU A 30 31.94 -18.73 5.23
N ASP A 31 31.67 -17.48 4.91
CA ASP A 31 30.75 -16.57 5.57
C ASP A 31 29.30 -16.68 5.09
N ASP A 32 29.03 -17.63 4.20
CA ASP A 32 27.82 -17.70 3.37
C ASP A 32 26.82 -18.79 3.78
N VAL A 33 27.13 -19.61 4.78
CA VAL A 33 26.17 -20.62 5.25
C VAL A 33 25.20 -19.96 6.20
N ILE A 34 24.08 -19.49 5.66
CA ILE A 34 22.89 -19.16 6.45
C ILE A 34 22.55 -20.41 7.26
N ASP A 35 22.78 -20.36 8.57
CA ASP A 35 22.37 -21.43 9.45
C ASP A 35 20.84 -21.56 9.32
N ARG A 36 20.40 -22.69 8.76
CA ARG A 36 18.99 -22.98 8.52
C ARG A 36 18.16 -22.83 9.80
N ARG A 37 18.75 -23.14 10.96
CA ARG A 37 18.10 -22.96 12.25
C ARG A 37 17.89 -21.48 12.57
N SER A 38 18.92 -20.65 12.41
CA SER A 38 18.82 -19.19 12.60
C SER A 38 17.76 -18.55 11.69
N TYR A 39 17.70 -18.97 10.42
CA TYR A 39 16.68 -18.51 9.47
C TYR A 39 15.27 -18.84 9.95
N TRP A 40 15.00 -20.10 10.31
CA TRP A 40 13.66 -20.50 10.77
C TRP A 40 13.25 -19.87 12.09
N ILE A 41 14.21 -19.65 13.01
CA ILE A 41 13.96 -18.90 14.25
C ILE A 41 13.59 -17.45 13.92
N ALA A 42 14.37 -16.77 13.07
CA ALA A 42 14.09 -15.40 12.66
C ALA A 42 12.74 -15.29 11.94
N ALA A 43 12.42 -16.24 11.05
CA ALA A 43 11.14 -16.31 10.36
C ALA A 43 9.97 -16.50 11.33
N LEU A 44 10.10 -17.41 12.31
CA LEU A 44 9.08 -17.63 13.33
C LEU A 44 8.85 -16.39 14.20
N VAL A 45 9.93 -15.74 14.65
CA VAL A 45 9.87 -14.50 15.45
C VAL A 45 9.20 -13.39 14.65
N LEU A 46 9.56 -13.21 13.38
CA LEU A 46 8.93 -12.22 12.51
C LEU A 46 7.46 -12.54 12.25
N ALA A 47 7.10 -13.80 12.04
CA ALA A 47 5.71 -14.21 11.82
C ALA A 47 4.85 -13.93 13.06
N LEU A 48 5.31 -14.36 14.24
CA LEU A 48 4.62 -14.13 15.51
C LEU A 48 4.56 -12.64 15.85
N GLY A 49 5.68 -11.93 15.72
CA GLY A 49 5.75 -10.49 15.97
C GLY A 49 4.82 -9.70 15.04
N THR A 50 4.76 -10.07 13.76
CA THR A 50 3.84 -9.45 12.79
C THR A 50 2.38 -9.72 13.18
N ILE A 51 2.02 -10.96 13.54
CA ILE A 51 0.67 -11.29 14.00
C ILE A 51 0.30 -10.46 15.23
N VAL A 52 1.18 -10.37 16.23
CA VAL A 52 0.95 -9.58 17.44
C VAL A 52 0.77 -8.09 17.10
N ILE A 53 1.69 -7.51 16.33
CA ILE A 53 1.61 -6.10 15.95
C ILE A 53 0.31 -5.84 15.19
N VAL A 54 0.05 -6.59 14.12
CA VAL A 54 -1.14 -6.40 13.27
C VAL A 54 -2.43 -6.56 14.06
N THR A 55 -2.50 -7.54 14.98
CA THR A 55 -3.71 -7.73 15.80
C THR A 55 -3.92 -6.57 16.79
N VAL A 56 -2.86 -6.05 17.39
CA VAL A 56 -2.92 -4.89 18.30
C VAL A 56 -3.31 -3.61 17.56
N ILE A 57 -2.71 -3.35 16.38
CA ILE A 57 -2.92 -2.10 15.64
C ILE A 57 -3.98 -2.18 14.52
N ARG A 58 -4.72 -3.30 14.44
CA ARG A 58 -5.68 -3.57 13.35
C ARG A 58 -6.68 -2.42 13.17
N LYS A 59 -7.19 -1.88 14.26
CA LYS A 59 -8.20 -0.80 14.23
C LYS A 59 -7.63 0.48 13.61
N GLN A 60 -6.38 0.81 13.93
CA GLN A 60 -5.69 1.99 13.39
C GLN A 60 -5.37 1.82 11.90
N LEU A 61 -4.98 0.61 11.48
CA LEU A 61 -4.78 0.32 10.04
C LEU A 61 -6.09 0.43 9.26
N LEU A 62 -7.20 -0.10 9.80
CA LEU A 62 -8.52 0.07 9.18
C LEU A 62 -8.92 1.54 9.12
N LEU A 63 -8.70 2.31 10.19
CA LEU A 63 -8.96 3.75 10.19
C LEU A 63 -8.15 4.49 9.12
N LEU A 64 -6.87 4.16 8.94
CA LEU A 64 -6.03 4.76 7.91
C LEU A 64 -6.59 4.50 6.51
N VAL A 65 -6.96 3.25 6.23
CA VAL A 65 -7.56 2.85 4.94
C VAL A 65 -8.90 3.54 4.72
N ASP A 66 -9.74 3.64 5.77
CA ASP A 66 -11.01 4.34 5.72
C ASP A 66 -10.82 5.83 5.39
N ILE A 67 -9.88 6.51 6.05
CA ILE A 67 -9.57 7.92 5.77
C ILE A 67 -9.09 8.09 4.33
N ALA A 68 -8.17 7.24 3.88
CA ALA A 68 -7.64 7.29 2.52
C ALA A 68 -8.72 7.07 1.46
N THR A 69 -9.65 6.14 1.70
CA THR A 69 -10.75 5.83 0.76
C THR A 69 -11.82 6.93 0.74
N VAL A 70 -12.22 7.47 1.90
CA VAL A 70 -13.10 8.65 1.99
C VAL A 70 -12.50 9.83 1.22
N LEU A 71 -11.23 10.16 1.49
CA LEU A 71 -10.54 11.25 0.79
C LEU A 71 -10.45 10.99 -0.71
N SER A 72 -10.12 9.76 -1.12
CA SER A 72 -10.02 9.40 -2.55
C SER A 72 -11.36 9.56 -3.28
N PHE A 73 -12.47 9.11 -2.67
CA PHE A 73 -13.79 9.28 -3.26
C PHE A 73 -14.27 10.73 -3.27
N MET A 74 -13.98 11.51 -2.22
CA MET A 74 -14.32 12.93 -2.20
C MET A 74 -13.48 13.77 -3.19
N THR A 75 -12.22 13.38 -3.43
CA THR A 75 -11.33 14.09 -4.35
C THR A 75 -11.54 13.68 -5.82
N ALA A 76 -12.04 12.48 -6.10
CA ALA A 76 -12.23 11.98 -7.46
C ALA A 76 -13.10 12.91 -8.36
N PRO A 77 -14.27 13.44 -7.91
CA PRO A 77 -15.06 14.37 -8.72
C PRO A 77 -14.31 15.67 -9.03
N LEU A 78 -13.55 16.19 -8.06
CA LEU A 78 -12.74 17.39 -8.23
C LEU A 78 -11.64 17.17 -9.27
N LEU A 79 -10.90 16.07 -9.15
CA LEU A 79 -9.85 15.70 -10.11
C LEU A 79 -10.42 15.45 -11.51
N ALA A 80 -11.57 14.78 -11.60
CA ALA A 80 -12.24 14.53 -12.87
C ALA A 80 -12.70 15.84 -13.54
N TRP A 81 -13.22 16.80 -12.76
CA TRP A 81 -13.60 18.12 -13.27
C TRP A 81 -12.39 18.93 -13.74
N LEU A 82 -11.30 18.94 -12.97
CA LEU A 82 -10.05 19.60 -13.38
C LEU A 82 -9.50 18.99 -14.66
N ASN A 83 -9.50 17.65 -14.77
CA ASN A 83 -9.06 16.95 -15.96
C ASN A 83 -9.95 17.26 -17.18
N HIS A 84 -11.28 17.28 -17.00
CA HIS A 84 -12.22 17.70 -18.05
C HIS A 84 -11.89 19.10 -18.54
N ARG A 85 -11.75 20.06 -17.62
CA ARG A 85 -11.42 21.44 -17.97
C ARG A 85 -10.10 21.52 -18.74
N ALA A 86 -9.04 20.89 -18.24
CA ALA A 86 -7.72 20.92 -18.87
C ALA A 86 -7.74 20.35 -20.30
N VAL A 87 -8.37 19.19 -20.50
CA VAL A 87 -8.44 18.51 -21.80
C VAL A 87 -9.27 19.29 -22.81
N PHE A 88 -10.38 19.90 -22.42
CA PHE A 88 -11.24 20.67 -23.33
C PHE A 88 -10.78 22.10 -23.59
N THR A 89 -9.79 22.62 -22.83
CA THR A 89 -9.10 23.88 -23.12
C THR A 89 -7.82 23.70 -23.93
N ALA A 90 -7.40 22.46 -24.21
CA ALA A 90 -6.20 22.18 -25.00
C ALA A 90 -6.40 22.56 -26.48
N ALA A 91 -5.29 22.75 -27.20
CA ALA A 91 -5.29 23.17 -28.61
C ALA A 91 -6.01 22.19 -29.55
N SER A 92 -6.14 20.91 -29.17
CA SER A 92 -6.89 19.89 -29.91
C SER A 92 -7.88 19.19 -28.97
N PRO A 93 -9.08 19.77 -28.77
CA PRO A 93 -10.06 19.20 -27.86
C PRO A 93 -10.69 17.93 -28.44
N PRO A 94 -11.02 16.93 -27.60
CA PRO A 94 -11.75 15.74 -28.03
C PRO A 94 -13.14 16.07 -28.60
N GLY A 95 -13.69 15.15 -29.39
CA GLY A 95 -15.02 15.30 -29.99
C GLY A 95 -16.18 15.38 -28.97
N PRO A 96 -17.37 15.81 -29.41
CA PRO A 96 -18.51 16.10 -28.52
C PRO A 96 -19.02 14.87 -27.73
N LYS A 97 -18.88 13.66 -28.29
CA LYS A 97 -19.23 12.41 -27.58
C LYS A 97 -18.37 12.21 -26.32
N MET A 98 -17.08 12.51 -26.40
CA MET A 98 -16.16 12.42 -25.27
C MET A 98 -16.49 13.46 -24.20
N ARG A 99 -16.98 14.64 -24.61
CA ARG A 99 -17.42 15.70 -23.69
C ARG A 99 -18.62 15.25 -22.85
N VAL A 100 -19.64 14.67 -23.50
CA VAL A 100 -20.81 14.14 -22.79
C VAL A 100 -20.41 12.98 -21.88
N PHE A 101 -19.60 12.04 -22.38
CA PHE A 101 -19.11 10.91 -21.58
C PHE A 101 -18.36 11.38 -20.33
N SER A 102 -17.47 12.37 -20.48
CA SER A 102 -16.71 12.92 -19.35
C SER A 102 -17.61 13.63 -18.33
N LEU A 103 -18.63 14.37 -18.77
CA LEU A 103 -19.60 14.99 -17.86
C LEU A 103 -20.45 13.95 -17.11
N VAL A 104 -20.90 12.90 -17.80
CA VAL A 104 -21.63 11.77 -17.18
C VAL A 104 -20.74 11.06 -16.17
N ALA A 105 -19.46 10.84 -16.47
CA ALA A 105 -18.51 10.24 -15.54
C ALA A 105 -18.29 11.10 -14.31
N ILE A 106 -18.16 12.43 -14.46
CA ILE A 106 -18.05 13.36 -13.33
C ILE A 106 -19.30 13.30 -12.45
N ALA A 107 -20.49 13.33 -13.06
CA ALA A 107 -21.76 13.22 -12.33
C ALA A 107 -21.86 11.88 -11.59
N GLY A 108 -21.44 10.78 -12.23
CA GLY A 108 -21.40 9.45 -11.62
C GLY A 108 -20.42 9.38 -10.44
N LEU A 109 -19.22 9.95 -10.57
CA LEU A 109 -18.25 10.03 -9.48
C LEU A 109 -18.79 10.87 -8.31
N ALA A 110 -19.44 12.00 -8.59
CA ALA A 110 -20.04 12.84 -7.57
C ALA A 110 -21.19 12.12 -6.84
N ALA A 111 -22.07 11.45 -7.58
CA ALA A 111 -23.15 10.66 -7.00
C ALA A 111 -22.61 9.51 -6.13
N PHE A 112 -21.58 8.81 -6.60
CA PHE A 112 -20.93 7.75 -5.84
C PHE A 112 -20.27 8.27 -4.56
N ALA A 113 -19.58 9.42 -4.63
CA ALA A 113 -18.97 10.06 -3.46
C ALA A 113 -20.02 10.45 -2.42
N LEU A 114 -21.14 11.04 -2.85
CA LEU A 114 -22.26 11.40 -1.96
C LEU A 114 -22.92 10.16 -1.35
N TYR A 115 -23.15 9.11 -2.15
CA TYR A 115 -23.72 7.86 -1.68
C TYR A 115 -22.83 7.18 -0.64
N TYR A 116 -21.52 7.14 -0.88
CA TYR A 116 -20.56 6.58 0.07
C TYR A 116 -20.50 7.39 1.36
N ALA A 117 -20.48 8.73 1.27
CA ALA A 117 -20.53 9.60 2.44
C ALA A 117 -21.81 9.38 3.26
N TYR A 118 -22.96 9.23 2.59
CA TYR A 118 -24.23 8.91 3.24
C TYR A 118 -24.18 7.58 4.00
N LEU A 119 -23.69 6.51 3.35
CA LEU A 119 -23.57 5.21 4.00
C LEU A 119 -22.68 5.26 5.24
N ARG A 120 -21.54 5.97 5.16
CA ARG A 120 -20.59 6.08 6.27
C ARG A 120 -21.11 6.91 7.45
N ILE A 121 -21.99 7.89 7.20
CA ILE A 121 -22.62 8.68 8.28
C ILE A 121 -23.71 7.88 9.00
N LEU A 122 -24.40 6.98 8.27
CA LEU A 122 -25.50 6.19 8.81
C LEU A 122 -25.07 4.89 9.52
N SER A 123 -23.89 4.35 9.18
CA SER A 123 -23.27 3.14 9.77
C SER A 123 -22.38 3.44 10.97
#